data_AF-A0A815E909-F1
#
_entry.id   AF-A0A815E909-F1
#
_cell.length_a   1.000
_cell.length_b   1.000
_cell.length_c   1.000
_cell.angle_alpha   90.00
_cell.angle_beta   90.00
_cell.angle_gamma   90.00
#
_symmetry.space_group_name_H-M   'P 1'
#
loop_
_entity.id
_entity.type
_entity.pdbx_description
1 polymer ?
#
loop_
_entity_poly.entity_id
_entity_poly.type
_entity_poly.pdbx_seq_one_letter_code
_entity_poly.pdbx_strand_id
1 'polypeptide(L)'
;MEERIARVADSGRTHMDLRLSVRGPKATRESRMEVVAWIAVCKFNCNLEGGFVRDWIVANERVCPAPEIQPSDWVQFDALTGTPSLLKALVPSDLDCKMPLNQYFDVEKFCNEINAFDMKPQLFRSRRSYRLLFDQYHSTGPFTLELIEPYSNVGFRIPDLDVNNLCVKRDQCNELTQRVDLSESPCFISIKQIIENIQSKKFHVLPLMNELIMSRIQKMVTRGWTQIGVPLINKPQQIKPIFAVSLLAETSILYKTIVNQMQKITPSIIISIEQVHNSELDIVYASMKKIITNACPDHNPNEQFLFHGIHTDKAKKIMEQGFDYGLFKTHGQLGNGAYFADNAQKSHEYTLPADNDTTRIMFYNK
;
A
#
# COMPACT_ATOMS: atom_id res chain seq x y z
N MET A 1 -9.22 -24.53 6.29
CA MET A 1 -9.04 -23.12 5.91
C MET A 1 -9.43 -22.22 7.07
N GLU A 2 -10.66 -22.34 7.57
CA GLU A 2 -11.18 -21.57 8.72
C GLU A 2 -10.23 -21.57 9.93
N GLU A 3 -9.70 -22.72 10.35
CA GLU A 3 -8.71 -22.76 11.44
C GLU A 3 -7.46 -21.89 11.18
N ARG A 4 -6.99 -21.78 9.92
CA ARG A 4 -5.86 -20.90 9.55
C ARG A 4 -6.25 -19.43 9.60
N ILE A 5 -7.49 -19.10 9.26
CA ILE A 5 -8.03 -17.75 9.37
C ILE A 5 -8.10 -17.36 10.85
N ALA A 6 -8.73 -18.20 11.69
CA ALA A 6 -8.84 -17.98 13.12
C ALA A 6 -7.46 -17.78 13.79
N ARG A 7 -6.44 -18.54 13.39
CA ARG A 7 -5.07 -18.36 13.92
C ARG A 7 -4.51 -16.95 13.72
N VAL A 8 -4.93 -16.20 12.70
CA VAL A 8 -4.41 -14.83 12.47
C VAL A 8 -5.44 -13.73 12.74
N ALA A 9 -6.72 -14.07 12.87
CA ALA A 9 -7.83 -13.12 12.98
C ALA A 9 -8.50 -13.06 14.36
N ASP A 10 -8.42 -14.12 15.17
CA ASP A 10 -9.14 -14.21 16.44
C ASP A 10 -8.47 -13.35 17.51
N SER A 11 -9.02 -12.16 17.80
CA SER A 11 -8.44 -11.27 18.82
C SER A 11 -8.61 -11.79 20.26
N GLY A 12 -9.37 -12.88 20.46
CA GLY A 12 -9.50 -13.58 21.74
C GLY A 12 -8.30 -14.47 22.09
N ARG A 13 -7.38 -14.75 21.16
CA ARG A 13 -6.18 -15.55 21.43
C ARG A 13 -5.31 -14.92 22.52
N THR A 14 -4.89 -15.73 23.47
CA THR A 14 -4.04 -15.31 24.58
C THR A 14 -2.56 -15.30 24.20
N HIS A 15 -1.75 -14.60 25.01
CA HIS A 15 -0.29 -14.64 24.87
C HIS A 15 0.27 -16.08 24.96
N MET A 16 -0.38 -16.96 25.74
CA MET A 16 0.03 -18.35 25.86
C MET A 16 -0.23 -19.13 24.57
N ASP A 17 -1.39 -18.94 23.94
CA ASP A 17 -1.74 -19.58 22.67
C ASP A 17 -0.75 -19.22 21.56
N LEU A 18 -0.27 -17.97 21.56
CA LEU A 18 0.70 -17.46 20.60
C LEU A 18 2.13 -17.95 20.91
N ARG A 19 2.52 -18.05 22.18
CA ARG A 19 3.86 -18.52 22.59
C ARG A 19 4.14 -19.95 22.13
N LEU A 20 3.13 -20.82 22.16
CA LEU A 20 3.25 -22.20 21.69
C LEU A 20 3.47 -22.30 20.18
N SER A 21 3.10 -21.27 19.41
CA SER A 21 3.30 -21.21 17.96
C SER A 21 4.70 -20.72 17.57
N VAL A 22 5.43 -20.04 18.47
CA VAL A 22 6.77 -19.48 18.16
C VAL A 22 7.92 -20.29 18.73
N ARG A 23 7.69 -21.11 19.77
CA ARG A 23 8.73 -21.89 20.45
C ARG A 23 8.43 -23.39 20.45
N GLY A 24 9.50 -24.18 20.59
CA GLY A 24 9.43 -25.63 20.75
C GLY A 24 9.55 -26.41 19.44
N PRO A 25 9.55 -27.75 19.50
CA PRO A 25 9.84 -28.62 18.36
C PRO A 25 8.77 -28.57 17.26
N LYS A 26 7.60 -27.98 17.54
CA LYS A 26 6.51 -27.81 16.58
C LYS A 26 6.50 -26.43 15.91
N ALA A 27 7.39 -25.52 16.33
CA ALA A 27 7.48 -24.20 15.72
C ALA A 27 8.03 -24.33 14.29
N THR A 28 7.30 -23.77 13.33
CA THR A 28 7.72 -23.68 11.93
C THR A 28 7.81 -22.22 11.51
N ARG A 29 8.30 -21.99 10.28
CA ARG A 29 8.24 -20.68 9.64
C ARG A 29 6.82 -20.12 9.63
N GLU A 30 5.84 -20.92 9.22
CA GLU A 30 4.45 -20.52 9.07
C GLU A 30 3.81 -20.22 10.43
N SER A 31 4.06 -21.02 11.47
CA SER A 31 3.48 -20.74 12.80
C SER A 31 4.04 -19.46 13.41
N ARG A 32 5.28 -19.08 13.09
CA ARG A 32 5.87 -17.79 13.47
C ARG A 32 5.29 -16.65 12.64
N MET A 33 5.12 -16.84 11.33
CA MET A 33 4.40 -15.90 10.46
C MET A 33 2.95 -15.67 10.93
N GLU A 34 2.24 -16.71 11.38
CA GLU A 34 0.88 -16.61 11.92
C GLU A 34 0.84 -15.69 13.15
N VAL A 35 1.86 -15.73 14.02
CA VAL A 35 1.93 -14.86 15.20
C VAL A 35 2.21 -13.41 14.81
N VAL A 36 3.12 -13.18 13.85
CA VAL A 36 3.37 -11.83 13.32
C VAL A 36 2.13 -11.26 12.64
N ALA A 37 1.45 -12.08 11.82
CA ALA A 37 0.20 -11.73 11.16
C ALA A 37 -0.91 -11.42 12.19
N TRP A 38 -1.04 -12.24 13.23
CA TRP A 38 -1.99 -12.02 14.32
C TRP A 38 -1.74 -10.69 15.03
N ILE A 39 -0.48 -10.36 15.35
CA ILE A 39 -0.15 -9.07 15.96
C ILE A 39 -0.56 -7.93 15.03
N ALA A 40 -0.19 -7.99 13.75
CA ALA A 40 -0.54 -6.96 12.78
C ALA A 40 -2.07 -6.77 12.66
N VAL A 41 -2.82 -7.85 12.50
CA VAL A 41 -4.27 -7.83 12.31
C VAL A 41 -5.01 -7.46 13.60
N CYS A 42 -4.74 -8.17 14.70
CA CYS A 42 -5.55 -8.07 15.92
C CYS A 42 -5.15 -6.90 16.83
N LYS A 43 -3.85 -6.57 16.91
CA LYS A 43 -3.37 -5.47 17.77
C LYS A 43 -3.21 -4.15 17.01
N PHE A 44 -2.87 -4.20 15.73
CA PHE A 44 -2.58 -3.00 14.92
C PHE A 44 -3.58 -2.75 13.78
N ASN A 45 -4.66 -3.54 13.72
CA ASN A 45 -5.77 -3.36 12.76
C ASN A 45 -5.31 -3.34 11.29
N CYS A 46 -4.25 -4.06 10.96
CA CYS A 46 -3.83 -4.25 9.57
C CYS A 46 -4.78 -5.21 8.85
N ASN A 47 -4.84 -5.08 7.53
CA ASN A 47 -5.42 -6.11 6.66
C ASN A 47 -4.28 -6.99 6.13
N LEU A 48 -4.33 -8.29 6.43
CA LEU A 48 -3.37 -9.26 5.90
C LEU A 48 -3.79 -9.66 4.49
N GLU A 49 -2.89 -9.55 3.51
CA GLU A 49 -3.15 -9.80 2.09
C GLU A 49 -2.00 -10.57 1.42
N GLY A 50 -2.09 -10.77 0.11
CA GLY A 50 -0.96 -11.25 -0.70
C GLY A 50 -0.68 -12.75 -0.62
N GLY A 51 0.60 -13.11 -0.73
CA GLY A 51 1.04 -14.50 -0.94
C GLY A 51 0.71 -15.43 0.23
N PHE A 52 0.82 -14.95 1.46
CA PHE A 52 0.48 -15.74 2.65
C PHE A 52 -1.00 -16.11 2.72
N VAL A 53 -1.91 -15.18 2.37
CA VAL A 53 -3.34 -15.51 2.34
C VAL A 53 -3.62 -16.56 1.26
N ARG A 54 -3.08 -16.36 0.06
CA ARG A 54 -3.28 -17.26 -1.08
C ARG A 54 -2.68 -18.65 -0.84
N ASP A 55 -1.38 -18.72 -0.60
CA ASP A 55 -0.63 -19.98 -0.60
C ASP A 55 -0.82 -20.72 0.73
N TRP A 56 -0.70 -20.04 1.87
CA TRP A 56 -0.80 -20.68 3.18
C TRP A 56 -2.24 -20.82 3.67
N ILE A 57 -2.98 -19.72 3.81
CA ILE A 57 -4.32 -19.76 4.44
C ILE A 57 -5.31 -20.54 3.57
N VAL A 58 -5.38 -20.24 2.27
CA VAL A 58 -6.31 -20.91 1.37
C VAL A 58 -5.76 -22.27 0.91
N ALA A 59 -4.62 -22.28 0.21
CA ALA A 59 -4.10 -23.50 -0.41
C ALA A 59 -3.37 -24.48 0.54
N ASN A 60 -3.05 -24.07 1.78
CA ASN A 60 -2.27 -24.87 2.73
C ASN A 60 -0.90 -25.33 2.18
N GLU A 61 -0.31 -24.55 1.28
CA GLU A 61 1.00 -24.83 0.74
C GLU A 61 2.08 -24.56 1.77
N ARG A 62 2.99 -25.52 1.91
CA ARG A 62 4.22 -25.38 2.69
C ARG A 62 5.38 -25.60 1.76
N VAL A 63 6.36 -24.71 1.83
CA VAL A 63 7.61 -24.89 1.11
C VAL A 63 8.74 -24.81 2.12
N CYS A 64 9.38 -25.96 2.34
CA CYS A 64 10.60 -26.05 3.10
C CYS A 64 11.72 -26.37 2.11
N PRO A 65 12.71 -25.48 1.95
CA PRO A 65 13.92 -25.78 1.21
C PRO A 65 14.60 -27.04 1.75
N ALA A 66 15.41 -27.66 0.89
CA ALA A 66 16.14 -28.87 1.25
C ALA A 66 17.07 -28.59 2.46
N PRO A 67 17.27 -29.54 3.39
CA PRO A 67 17.98 -29.31 4.66
C PRO A 67 19.41 -28.79 4.52
N GLU A 68 20.02 -28.98 3.35
CA GLU A 68 21.39 -28.57 3.06
C GLU A 68 21.50 -27.05 2.81
N ILE A 69 20.39 -26.40 2.41
CA ILE A 69 20.34 -24.97 2.15
C ILE A 69 20.14 -24.23 3.46
N GLN A 70 21.15 -23.48 3.90
CA GLN A 70 21.07 -22.74 5.16
C GLN A 70 19.96 -21.68 5.10
N PRO A 71 19.19 -21.47 6.18
CA PRO A 71 18.18 -20.42 6.28
C PRO A 71 18.63 -19.03 5.81
N SER A 72 19.87 -18.65 6.12
CA SER A 72 20.44 -17.36 5.74
C SER A 72 20.52 -17.17 4.22
N ASP A 73 20.68 -18.26 3.49
CA ASP A 73 20.84 -18.24 2.03
C ASP A 73 19.50 -18.05 1.31
N TRP A 74 18.39 -18.07 2.05
CA TRP A 74 17.06 -17.82 1.49
C TRP A 74 16.79 -16.33 1.31
N VAL A 75 17.66 -15.45 1.83
CA VAL A 75 17.52 -14.00 1.78
C VAL A 75 18.48 -13.42 0.75
N GLN A 76 17.97 -12.59 -0.13
CA GLN A 76 18.77 -11.75 -1.02
C GLN A 76 18.53 -10.27 -0.67
N PHE A 77 19.55 -9.44 -0.86
CA PHE A 77 19.49 -8.01 -0.62
C PHE A 77 19.55 -7.26 -1.95
N ASP A 78 18.64 -6.32 -2.13
CA ASP A 78 18.69 -5.42 -3.28
C ASP A 78 19.96 -4.56 -3.20
N ALA A 79 20.78 -4.59 -4.26
CA ALA A 79 22.10 -3.96 -4.24
C ALA A 79 22.05 -2.44 -4.11
N LEU A 80 20.94 -1.80 -4.50
CA LEU A 80 20.79 -0.35 -4.49
C LEU A 80 20.19 0.16 -3.17
N THR A 81 19.19 -0.55 -2.66
CA THR A 81 18.41 -0.12 -1.50
C THR A 81 18.80 -0.82 -0.21
N GLY A 82 19.56 -1.92 -0.30
CA GLY A 82 19.85 -2.80 0.83
C GLY A 82 18.60 -3.49 1.39
N THR A 83 17.48 -3.46 0.67
CA THR A 83 16.22 -4.02 1.17
C THR A 83 16.22 -5.54 1.00
N PRO A 84 15.87 -6.32 2.03
CA PRO A 84 15.82 -7.77 1.92
C PRO A 84 14.62 -8.22 1.09
N SER A 85 14.76 -9.36 0.44
CA SER A 85 13.67 -10.13 -0.13
C SER A 85 14.00 -11.62 -0.04
N LEU A 86 12.98 -12.46 0.01
CA LEU A 86 13.20 -13.90 -0.02
C LEU A 86 13.46 -14.37 -1.46
N LEU A 87 14.32 -15.38 -1.60
CA LEU A 87 14.48 -16.13 -2.84
C LEU A 87 13.16 -16.86 -3.14
N LYS A 88 12.37 -16.25 -4.02
CA LYS A 88 11.01 -16.66 -4.38
C LYS A 88 10.91 -18.07 -4.99
N ALA A 89 12.03 -18.64 -5.42
CA ALA A 89 12.16 -20.02 -5.89
C ALA A 89 12.29 -21.03 -4.72
N LEU A 90 12.80 -20.59 -3.57
CA LEU A 90 12.97 -21.42 -2.38
C LEU A 90 11.76 -21.32 -1.46
N VAL A 91 11.29 -20.10 -1.15
CA VAL A 91 10.14 -19.85 -0.28
C VAL A 91 9.25 -18.76 -0.88
N PRO A 92 8.09 -19.11 -1.45
CA PRO A 92 7.35 -18.21 -2.32
C PRO A 92 6.48 -17.17 -1.61
N SER A 93 6.24 -17.33 -0.31
CA SER A 93 5.23 -16.61 0.47
C SER A 93 5.83 -15.74 1.55
N ASP A 94 5.54 -14.45 1.49
CA ASP A 94 5.82 -13.38 2.45
C ASP A 94 4.52 -12.87 3.07
N LEU A 95 4.63 -12.16 4.19
CA LEU A 95 3.49 -11.45 4.78
C LEU A 95 3.38 -10.08 4.13
N ASP A 96 2.20 -9.77 3.60
CA ASP A 96 1.84 -8.42 3.14
C ASP A 96 0.71 -7.90 4.02
N CYS A 97 0.91 -6.76 4.67
CA CYS A 97 -0.08 -6.16 5.54
C CYS A 97 -0.34 -4.72 5.11
N LYS A 98 -1.58 -4.40 4.76
CA LYS A 98 -1.99 -3.01 4.58
C LYS A 98 -2.23 -2.37 5.94
N MET A 99 -1.50 -1.30 6.22
CA MET A 99 -1.68 -0.52 7.44
C MET A 99 -3.06 0.16 7.47
N PRO A 100 -3.63 0.36 8.66
CA PRO A 100 -4.96 0.93 8.79
C PRO A 100 -4.99 2.39 8.29
N LEU A 101 -6.07 2.76 7.62
CA LEU A 101 -6.23 4.10 7.06
C LEU A 101 -6.57 5.16 8.13
N ASN A 102 -7.22 4.74 9.21
CA ASN A 102 -7.89 5.62 10.17
C ASN A 102 -7.23 5.64 11.56
N GLN A 103 -6.04 5.06 11.72
CA GLN A 103 -5.25 5.15 12.95
C GLN A 103 -3.76 5.25 12.62
N TYR A 104 -3.01 5.93 13.49
CA TYR A 104 -1.55 5.95 13.39
C TYR A 104 -0.99 4.54 13.59
N PHE A 105 -0.04 4.15 12.74
CA PHE A 105 0.70 2.91 12.91
C PHE A 105 2.08 3.22 13.51
N ASP A 106 2.25 2.85 14.77
CA ASP A 106 3.52 2.97 15.48
C ASP A 106 4.38 1.72 15.21
N VAL A 107 5.35 1.86 14.31
CA VAL A 107 6.24 0.76 13.90
C VAL A 107 7.17 0.32 15.03
N GLU A 108 7.56 1.23 15.93
CA GLU A 108 8.43 0.88 17.06
C GLU A 108 7.65 0.06 18.07
N LYS A 109 6.43 0.50 18.41
CA LYS A 109 5.51 -0.29 19.25
C LYS A 109 5.20 -1.65 18.62
N PHE A 110 5.00 -1.71 17.31
CA PHE A 110 4.82 -2.98 16.59
C PHE A 110 6.02 -3.91 16.78
N CYS A 111 7.24 -3.43 16.55
CA CYS A 111 8.46 -4.21 16.79
C CYS A 111 8.60 -4.65 18.25
N ASN A 112 8.23 -3.80 19.21
CA ASN A 112 8.27 -4.13 20.64
C ASN A 112 7.30 -5.26 21.01
N GLU A 113 6.09 -5.26 20.44
CA GLU A 113 5.12 -6.35 20.60
C GLU A 113 5.65 -7.68 20.03
N ILE A 114 6.38 -7.62 18.91
CA ILE A 114 6.98 -8.80 18.29
C ILE A 114 8.16 -9.33 19.12
N ASN A 115 8.96 -8.44 19.71
CA ASN A 115 10.08 -8.80 20.59
C ASN A 115 9.63 -9.64 21.81
N ALA A 116 8.39 -9.48 22.28
CA ALA A 116 7.81 -10.28 23.37
C ALA A 116 7.69 -11.79 23.05
N PHE A 117 7.84 -12.16 21.77
CA PHE A 117 7.81 -13.52 21.23
C PHE A 117 9.19 -14.00 20.72
N ASP A 118 10.28 -13.38 21.17
CA ASP A 118 11.68 -13.61 20.75
C ASP A 118 11.93 -13.50 19.24
N MET A 119 11.11 -12.72 18.55
CA MET A 119 11.35 -12.36 17.16
C MET A 119 11.92 -10.95 17.17
N LYS A 120 13.14 -10.77 16.64
CA LYS A 120 13.81 -9.47 16.53
C LYS A 120 13.85 -9.05 15.07
N PRO A 121 12.85 -8.30 14.57
CA PRO A 121 12.86 -7.86 13.18
C PRO A 121 14.02 -6.89 12.90
N GLN A 122 14.65 -7.06 11.74
CA GLN A 122 15.45 -6.01 11.13
C GLN A 122 14.52 -5.12 10.29
N LEU A 123 14.47 -3.82 10.59
CA LEU A 123 13.57 -2.86 9.95
C LEU A 123 14.24 -2.12 8.79
N PHE A 124 13.61 -2.16 7.62
CA PHE A 124 14.06 -1.47 6.41
C PHE A 124 12.93 -0.55 5.92
N ARG A 125 13.20 0.76 5.81
CA ARG A 125 12.22 1.72 5.30
C ARG A 125 12.34 1.82 3.77
N SER A 126 11.25 1.53 3.07
CA SER A 126 11.09 1.84 1.64
C SER A 126 10.39 3.21 1.49
N ARG A 127 10.08 3.63 0.25
CA ARG A 127 9.33 4.88 0.01
C ARG A 127 7.87 4.82 0.45
N ARG A 128 7.24 3.63 0.40
CA ARG A 128 5.78 3.44 0.55
C ARG A 128 5.41 2.30 1.50
N SER A 129 6.41 1.69 2.10
CA SER A 129 6.24 0.57 3.03
C SER A 129 7.40 0.49 4.01
N TYR A 130 7.20 -0.30 5.07
CA TYR A 130 8.27 -0.80 5.91
C TYR A 130 8.43 -2.29 5.58
N ARG A 131 9.66 -2.75 5.38
CA ARG A 131 9.96 -4.16 5.26
C ARG A 131 10.71 -4.64 6.49
N LEU A 132 10.19 -5.70 7.11
CA LEU A 132 10.78 -6.31 8.28
C LEU A 132 11.30 -7.70 7.89
N LEU A 133 12.57 -7.99 8.20
CA LEU A 133 13.15 -9.32 8.06
C LEU A 133 13.22 -10.00 9.42
N PHE A 134 12.67 -11.21 9.48
CA PHE A 134 12.69 -12.06 10.66
C PHE A 134 13.59 -13.26 10.42
N ASP A 135 14.17 -13.78 11.50
CA ASP A 135 14.64 -15.17 11.56
C ASP A 135 15.71 -15.58 10.52
N GLN A 136 16.49 -14.62 10.02
CA GLN A 136 17.56 -14.85 9.04
C GLN A 136 18.49 -16.03 9.40
N TYR A 137 18.79 -16.18 10.69
CA TYR A 137 19.69 -17.21 11.21
C TYR A 137 18.97 -18.21 12.12
N HIS A 138 17.64 -18.19 12.16
CA HIS A 138 16.87 -19.08 13.02
C HIS A 138 16.56 -20.39 12.28
N SER A 139 16.52 -21.51 13.01
CA SER A 139 16.33 -22.85 12.43
C SER A 139 14.97 -23.05 11.74
N THR A 140 13.98 -22.23 12.09
CA THR A 140 12.66 -22.24 11.42
C THR A 140 12.69 -21.63 10.03
N GLY A 141 13.74 -20.88 9.67
CA GLY A 141 13.83 -20.19 8.39
C GLY A 141 13.37 -18.74 8.42
N PRO A 142 13.96 -17.84 7.60
CA PRO A 142 13.55 -16.45 7.52
C PRO A 142 12.20 -16.24 6.87
N PHE A 143 11.60 -15.10 7.19
CA PHE A 143 10.47 -14.55 6.45
C PHE A 143 10.49 -13.03 6.48
N THR A 144 9.74 -12.43 5.56
CA THR A 144 9.57 -10.97 5.49
C THR A 144 8.12 -10.57 5.74
N LEU A 145 7.94 -9.41 6.37
CA LEU A 145 6.68 -8.67 6.42
C LEU A 145 6.84 -7.35 5.68
N GLU A 146 5.96 -7.07 4.73
CA GLU A 146 5.80 -5.74 4.17
C GLU A 146 4.58 -5.05 4.78
N LEU A 147 4.82 -3.97 5.53
CA LEU A 147 3.79 -3.06 6.04
C LEU A 147 3.58 -1.95 5.01
N ILE A 148 2.48 -2.04 4.26
CA ILE A 148 2.14 -1.17 3.15
C ILE A 148 1.37 0.05 3.68
N GLU A 149 1.84 1.26 3.35
CA GLU A 149 1.19 2.49 3.79
C GLU A 149 -0.20 2.64 3.17
N PRO A 150 -1.20 3.11 3.93
CA PRO A 150 -2.59 3.10 3.46
C PRO A 150 -2.79 3.95 2.20
N TYR A 151 -1.96 4.98 2.01
CA TYR A 151 -1.96 5.88 0.86
C TYR A 151 -1.14 5.38 -0.35
N SER A 152 -0.36 4.29 -0.23
CA SER A 152 0.37 3.74 -1.38
C SER A 152 -0.56 3.18 -2.46
N ASN A 153 -1.84 2.93 -2.11
CA ASN A 153 -2.83 2.30 -2.98
C ASN A 153 -3.75 3.28 -3.72
N VAL A 154 -3.56 4.60 -3.58
CA VAL A 154 -4.41 5.60 -4.25
C VAL A 154 -4.38 5.46 -5.80
N GLY A 155 -3.44 4.70 -6.36
CA GLY A 155 -3.41 4.34 -7.80
C GLY A 155 -3.61 2.86 -8.15
N PHE A 156 -3.74 1.93 -7.19
CA PHE A 156 -3.83 0.49 -7.46
C PHE A 156 -5.26 -0.02 -7.27
N ARG A 157 -6.13 0.30 -8.24
CA ARG A 157 -7.58 0.09 -8.11
C ARG A 157 -8.07 -1.31 -8.46
N ILE A 158 -7.25 -2.17 -9.06
CA ILE A 158 -7.63 -3.56 -9.38
C ILE A 158 -6.39 -4.43 -9.16
N PRO A 159 -6.48 -5.54 -8.41
CA PRO A 159 -5.37 -6.47 -8.31
C PRO A 159 -5.07 -7.05 -9.69
N ASP A 160 -3.81 -7.32 -10.01
CA ASP A 160 -3.49 -7.89 -11.33
C ASP A 160 -4.13 -9.26 -11.56
N LEU A 161 -4.20 -10.05 -10.49
CA LEU A 161 -4.71 -11.42 -10.49
C LEU A 161 -5.80 -11.54 -9.43
N ASP A 162 -6.90 -12.21 -9.77
CA ASP A 162 -8.02 -12.48 -8.86
C ASP A 162 -7.57 -13.16 -7.55
N VAL A 163 -6.64 -14.12 -7.65
CA VAL A 163 -6.09 -14.87 -6.52
C VAL A 163 -5.24 -14.05 -5.54
N ASN A 164 -4.96 -12.78 -5.86
CA ASN A 164 -4.30 -11.82 -4.97
C ASN A 164 -5.28 -10.80 -4.34
N ASN A 165 -6.58 -11.02 -4.51
CA ASN A 165 -7.62 -10.12 -4.04
C ASN A 165 -8.19 -10.49 -2.66
N LEU A 166 -7.78 -11.61 -2.06
CA LEU A 166 -8.27 -11.99 -0.73
C LEU A 166 -7.48 -11.31 0.38
N CYS A 167 -8.17 -10.95 1.47
CA CYS A 167 -7.56 -10.47 2.69
C CYS A 167 -8.26 -11.00 3.95
N VAL A 168 -7.51 -11.01 5.06
CA VAL A 168 -8.00 -11.37 6.39
C VAL A 168 -8.02 -10.12 7.25
N LYS A 169 -9.10 -9.96 8.02
CA LYS A 169 -9.30 -8.86 8.96
C LYS A 169 -9.57 -9.39 10.36
N ARG A 170 -9.42 -8.51 11.34
CA ARG A 170 -9.65 -8.79 12.75
C ARG A 170 -11.06 -9.33 12.98
N ASP A 171 -11.15 -10.38 13.80
CA ASP A 171 -12.36 -11.05 14.28
C ASP A 171 -13.26 -11.69 13.19
N GLN A 172 -12.82 -11.68 11.92
CA GLN A 172 -13.43 -12.44 10.82
C GLN A 172 -12.84 -13.85 10.76
N CYS A 173 -13.13 -14.67 11.77
CA CYS A 173 -12.40 -15.93 12.01
C CYS A 173 -12.75 -17.08 11.04
N ASN A 174 -13.88 -16.97 10.33
CA ASN A 174 -14.42 -18.02 9.47
C ASN A 174 -14.62 -17.56 8.01
N GLU A 175 -14.25 -16.32 7.68
CA GLU A 175 -14.48 -15.75 6.36
C GLU A 175 -13.26 -14.96 5.86
N LEU A 176 -13.11 -14.92 4.54
CA LEU A 176 -12.17 -14.03 3.86
C LEU A 176 -12.96 -12.85 3.30
N THR A 177 -12.29 -11.72 3.11
CA THR A 177 -12.87 -10.57 2.39
C THR A 177 -12.08 -10.26 1.14
N GLN A 178 -12.63 -9.40 0.28
CA GLN A 178 -11.92 -8.91 -0.90
C GLN A 178 -11.26 -7.55 -0.61
N ARG A 179 -10.09 -7.32 -1.21
CA ARG A 179 -9.41 -6.02 -1.20
C ARG A 179 -10.16 -5.00 -2.06
N VAL A 180 -10.65 -5.47 -3.20
CA VAL A 180 -11.53 -4.76 -4.14
C VAL A 180 -12.70 -5.66 -4.44
N ASP A 181 -13.93 -5.15 -4.39
CA ASP A 181 -15.10 -5.94 -4.76
C ASP A 181 -15.09 -6.23 -6.27
N LEU A 182 -14.90 -7.51 -6.61
CA LEU A 182 -14.92 -8.02 -7.97
C LEU A 182 -16.24 -8.70 -8.31
N SER A 183 -17.21 -8.76 -7.39
CA SER A 183 -18.49 -9.44 -7.61
C SER A 183 -19.41 -8.69 -8.56
N GLU A 184 -19.07 -7.43 -8.87
CA GLU A 184 -19.77 -6.57 -9.80
C GLU A 184 -19.01 -6.41 -11.14
N SER A 185 -19.63 -5.68 -12.06
CA SER A 185 -19.00 -5.27 -13.33
C SER A 185 -17.68 -4.54 -13.08
N PRO A 186 -16.60 -4.85 -13.80
CA PRO A 186 -16.54 -5.67 -15.03
C PRO A 186 -16.13 -7.14 -14.83
N CYS A 187 -15.87 -7.61 -13.60
CA CYS A 187 -15.23 -8.91 -13.37
C CYS A 187 -16.21 -10.03 -13.00
N PHE A 188 -17.20 -9.76 -12.15
CA PHE A 188 -18.17 -10.74 -11.63
C PHE A 188 -17.53 -12.00 -11.00
N ILE A 189 -16.46 -11.84 -10.23
CA ILE A 189 -15.77 -12.91 -9.50
C ILE A 189 -16.12 -12.87 -8.00
N SER A 190 -16.76 -13.93 -7.51
CA SER A 190 -17.08 -14.10 -6.08
C SER A 190 -15.88 -14.59 -5.26
N ILE A 191 -15.91 -14.40 -3.94
CA ILE A 191 -14.89 -14.95 -3.00
C ILE A 191 -14.76 -16.46 -3.16
N LYS A 192 -15.88 -17.18 -3.30
CA LYS A 192 -15.91 -18.63 -3.51
C LYS A 192 -15.14 -19.02 -4.77
N GLN A 193 -15.35 -18.30 -5.88
CA GLN A 193 -14.63 -18.55 -7.12
C GLN A 193 -13.13 -18.33 -6.98
N ILE A 194 -12.70 -17.28 -6.25
CA ILE A 194 -11.28 -17.02 -6.00
C ILE A 194 -10.67 -18.17 -5.19
N ILE A 195 -11.36 -18.65 -4.16
CA ILE A 195 -10.90 -19.80 -3.35
C ILE A 195 -10.74 -21.05 -4.21
N GLU A 196 -11.73 -21.38 -5.05
CA GLU A 196 -11.68 -22.51 -5.97
C GLU A 196 -10.51 -22.39 -6.97
N ASN A 197 -10.28 -21.18 -7.49
CA ASN A 197 -9.17 -20.87 -8.38
C ASN A 197 -7.82 -21.10 -7.68
N ILE A 198 -7.67 -20.62 -6.45
CA ILE A 198 -6.47 -20.85 -5.63
C ILE A 198 -6.22 -22.35 -5.41
N GLN A 199 -7.24 -23.08 -4.97
CA GLN A 199 -7.13 -24.53 -4.73
C GLN A 199 -6.81 -25.32 -5.99
N SER A 200 -7.27 -24.84 -7.15
CA SER A 200 -7.03 -25.46 -8.45
C SER A 200 -5.75 -24.97 -9.15
N LYS A 201 -4.97 -24.07 -8.52
CA LYS A 201 -3.84 -23.35 -9.14
C LYS A 201 -4.19 -22.68 -10.46
N LYS A 202 -5.37 -22.07 -10.52
CA LYS A 202 -5.83 -21.28 -11.66
C LYS A 202 -5.96 -19.81 -11.27
N PHE A 203 -5.87 -18.90 -12.23
CA PHE A 203 -6.08 -17.47 -11.98
C PHE A 203 -6.62 -16.75 -13.20
N HIS A 204 -7.41 -15.71 -12.97
CA HIS A 204 -7.76 -14.72 -13.99
C HIS A 204 -6.78 -13.55 -13.96
N VAL A 205 -6.43 -13.06 -15.13
CA VAL A 205 -5.79 -11.75 -15.28
C VAL A 205 -6.90 -10.72 -15.33
N LEU A 206 -6.85 -9.72 -14.45
CA LEU A 206 -7.90 -8.69 -14.38
C LEU A 206 -7.64 -7.55 -15.37
N PRO A 207 -6.54 -6.77 -15.27
CA PRO A 207 -6.27 -5.65 -16.17
C PRO A 207 -5.76 -6.08 -17.56
N LEU A 208 -5.80 -5.13 -18.50
CA LEU A 208 -5.18 -5.28 -19.82
C LEU A 208 -3.68 -5.58 -19.71
N MET A 209 -3.19 -6.47 -20.58
CA MET A 209 -1.80 -6.94 -20.56
C MET A 209 -0.78 -5.82 -20.76
N ASN A 210 0.28 -5.82 -19.95
CA ASN A 210 1.48 -5.00 -20.09
C ASN A 210 2.72 -5.77 -19.60
N GLU A 211 3.92 -5.21 -19.74
CA GLU A 211 5.17 -5.87 -19.35
C GLU A 211 5.21 -6.30 -17.88
N LEU A 212 4.67 -5.46 -16.98
CA LEU A 212 4.60 -5.77 -15.55
C LEU A 212 3.69 -6.97 -15.27
N ILE A 213 2.52 -7.00 -15.89
CA ILE A 213 1.55 -8.10 -15.76
C ILE A 213 2.13 -9.39 -16.36
N MET A 214 2.80 -9.31 -17.52
CA MET A 214 3.46 -10.46 -18.14
C MET A 214 4.52 -11.08 -17.24
N SER A 215 5.35 -10.25 -16.59
CA SER A 215 6.31 -10.71 -15.59
C SER A 215 5.64 -11.43 -14.42
N ARG A 216 4.50 -10.91 -13.94
CA ARG A 216 3.70 -11.51 -12.86
C ARG A 216 3.05 -12.83 -13.29
N ILE A 217 2.53 -12.92 -14.52
CA ILE A 217 1.99 -14.15 -15.11
C ILE A 217 3.08 -15.20 -15.21
N GLN A 218 4.24 -14.87 -15.80
CA GLN A 218 5.35 -15.80 -15.95
C GLN A 218 5.78 -16.37 -14.60
N LYS A 219 5.85 -15.52 -13.57
CA LYS A 219 6.15 -15.94 -12.19
C LYS A 219 5.11 -16.96 -11.67
N MET A 220 3.82 -16.75 -11.93
CA MET A 220 2.77 -17.68 -11.51
C MET A 220 2.87 -19.00 -12.27
N VAL A 221 3.08 -18.95 -13.59
CA VAL A 221 3.24 -20.14 -14.45
C VAL A 221 4.43 -20.98 -14.01
N THR A 222 5.58 -20.38 -13.72
CA THR A 222 6.75 -21.09 -13.19
C THR A 222 6.47 -21.81 -11.86
N ARG A 223 5.46 -21.35 -11.10
CA ARG A 223 5.00 -21.97 -9.84
C ARG A 223 3.88 -23.02 -10.05
N GLY A 224 3.60 -23.39 -11.30
CA GLY A 224 2.59 -24.37 -11.66
C GLY A 224 1.16 -23.83 -11.73
N TRP A 225 0.99 -22.50 -11.83
CA TRP A 225 -0.34 -21.91 -11.99
C TRP A 225 -0.73 -21.79 -13.45
N THR A 226 -2.04 -21.90 -13.73
CA THR A 226 -2.59 -21.81 -15.09
C THR A 226 -3.50 -20.58 -15.23
N GLN A 227 -3.24 -19.75 -16.23
CA GLN A 227 -4.13 -18.63 -16.56
C GLN A 227 -5.46 -19.16 -17.14
N ILE A 228 -6.58 -18.59 -16.67
CA ILE A 228 -7.92 -18.83 -17.21
C ILE A 228 -8.23 -17.74 -18.23
N GLY A 229 -8.43 -18.15 -19.49
CA GLY A 229 -8.92 -17.27 -20.55
C GLY A 229 -8.01 -16.06 -20.82
N VAL A 230 -8.64 -15.01 -21.34
CA VAL A 230 -7.99 -13.71 -21.62
C VAL A 230 -8.23 -12.74 -20.45
N PRO A 231 -7.49 -11.62 -20.37
CA PRO A 231 -7.78 -10.59 -19.38
C PRO A 231 -9.25 -10.18 -19.35
N LEU A 232 -9.84 -10.15 -18.16
CA LEU A 232 -11.28 -9.86 -17.99
C LEU A 232 -11.62 -8.41 -18.35
N ILE A 233 -10.68 -7.50 -18.12
CA ILE A 233 -10.80 -6.09 -18.46
C ILE A 233 -10.05 -5.88 -19.78
N ASN A 234 -10.79 -6.08 -20.89
CA ASN A 234 -10.26 -6.13 -22.25
C ASN A 234 -10.20 -4.79 -22.97
N LYS A 235 -10.77 -3.74 -22.36
CA LYS A 235 -10.53 -2.35 -22.77
C LYS A 235 -9.55 -1.77 -21.74
N PRO A 236 -8.65 -0.84 -22.12
CA PRO A 236 -8.17 0.08 -21.11
C PRO A 236 -9.45 0.62 -20.49
N GLN A 237 -9.65 0.40 -19.18
CA GLN A 237 -10.69 1.15 -18.52
C GLN A 237 -10.47 2.58 -19.01
N GLN A 238 -11.49 3.21 -19.57
CA GLN A 238 -11.57 4.64 -19.37
C GLN A 238 -11.56 4.72 -17.86
N ILE A 239 -10.36 4.89 -17.30
CA ILE A 239 -10.17 5.20 -15.91
C ILE A 239 -10.94 6.49 -15.86
N LYS A 240 -12.21 6.41 -15.45
CA LYS A 240 -13.02 7.58 -15.15
C LYS A 240 -12.05 8.40 -14.32
N PRO A 241 -11.64 9.60 -14.80
CA PRO A 241 -10.50 10.26 -14.20
C PRO A 241 -10.78 10.29 -12.70
N ILE A 242 -9.81 9.77 -11.93
CA ILE A 242 -9.91 9.53 -10.48
C ILE A 242 -10.37 10.82 -9.77
N PHE A 243 -10.13 11.93 -10.45
CA PHE A 243 -10.60 13.25 -10.12
C PHE A 243 -11.52 13.81 -11.23
N ALA A 244 -12.47 14.65 -10.83
CA ALA A 244 -13.13 15.60 -11.71
C ALA A 244 -12.56 17.00 -11.49
N VAL A 245 -12.63 17.85 -12.50
CA VAL A 245 -12.25 19.25 -12.39
C VAL A 245 -13.45 20.12 -12.75
N SER A 246 -13.71 21.13 -11.95
CA SER A 246 -14.74 22.14 -12.23
C SER A 246 -14.18 23.53 -12.03
N LEU A 247 -14.63 24.50 -12.83
CA LEU A 247 -14.29 25.91 -12.60
C LEU A 247 -14.74 26.32 -11.19
N LEU A 248 -13.85 27.01 -10.47
CA LEU A 248 -14.16 27.59 -9.19
C LEU A 248 -14.98 28.87 -9.43
N ALA A 249 -16.12 29.00 -8.75
CA ALA A 249 -17.00 30.15 -8.91
C ALA A 249 -16.28 31.46 -8.52
N GLU A 250 -16.28 32.45 -9.41
CA GLU A 250 -15.64 33.76 -9.20
C GLU A 250 -16.21 34.53 -8.01
N THR A 251 -17.47 34.24 -7.67
CA THR A 251 -18.17 34.83 -6.52
C THR A 251 -17.68 34.27 -5.19
N SER A 252 -17.01 33.11 -5.19
CA SER A 252 -16.57 32.44 -3.96
C SER A 252 -15.45 33.20 -3.26
N ILE A 253 -15.44 33.13 -1.93
CA ILE A 253 -14.38 33.72 -1.10
C ILE A 253 -13.03 33.10 -1.47
N LEU A 254 -12.98 31.78 -1.69
CA LEU A 254 -11.77 31.06 -2.06
C LEU A 254 -11.17 31.57 -3.37
N TYR A 255 -11.99 31.78 -4.40
CA TYR A 255 -11.54 32.33 -5.68
C TYR A 255 -10.87 33.69 -5.49
N LYS A 256 -11.55 34.61 -4.79
CA LYS A 256 -11.04 35.96 -4.51
C LYS A 256 -9.73 35.91 -3.73
N THR A 257 -9.63 35.01 -2.74
CA THR A 257 -8.39 34.79 -1.96
C THR A 257 -7.23 34.37 -2.86
N ILE A 258 -7.45 33.38 -3.75
CA ILE A 258 -6.41 32.89 -4.67
C ILE A 258 -5.99 34.01 -5.63
N VAL A 259 -6.95 34.71 -6.25
CA VAL A 259 -6.65 35.83 -7.16
C VAL A 259 -5.81 36.90 -6.49
N ASN A 260 -6.17 37.32 -5.28
CA ASN A 260 -5.42 38.34 -4.53
C ASN A 260 -3.97 37.93 -4.23
N GLN A 261 -3.71 36.63 -4.00
CA GLN A 261 -2.34 36.13 -3.81
C GLN A 261 -1.58 36.02 -5.13
N MET A 262 -2.25 35.55 -6.19
CA MET A 262 -1.65 35.36 -7.51
C MET A 262 -1.34 36.69 -8.21
N GLN A 263 -2.08 37.76 -7.95
CA GLN A 263 -1.81 39.11 -8.47
C GLN A 263 -0.41 39.65 -8.07
N LYS A 264 0.18 39.12 -6.98
CA LYS A 264 1.54 39.49 -6.55
C LYS A 264 2.61 38.90 -7.46
N ILE A 265 2.25 37.96 -8.33
CA ILE A 265 3.15 37.26 -9.25
C ILE A 265 3.12 37.98 -10.60
N THR A 266 3.94 39.00 -10.75
CA THR A 266 4.06 39.73 -12.03
C THR A 266 5.27 39.24 -12.83
N PRO A 267 5.15 39.02 -14.16
CA PRO A 267 4.02 39.34 -15.04
C PRO A 267 3.12 38.12 -15.39
N SER A 268 2.48 37.46 -14.41
CA SER A 268 1.61 36.30 -14.70
C SER A 268 0.14 36.69 -14.89
N ILE A 269 -0.58 35.93 -15.72
CA ILE A 269 -2.03 36.07 -15.97
C ILE A 269 -2.71 34.76 -15.55
N ILE A 270 -3.80 34.88 -14.80
CA ILE A 270 -4.62 33.72 -14.41
C ILE A 270 -5.52 33.34 -15.59
N ILE A 271 -5.38 32.11 -16.08
CA ILE A 271 -6.19 31.58 -17.19
C ILE A 271 -7.50 30.97 -16.65
N SER A 272 -7.39 30.10 -15.64
CA SER A 272 -8.52 29.51 -14.92
C SER A 272 -8.14 29.23 -13.47
N ILE A 273 -9.16 29.15 -12.60
CA ILE A 273 -9.02 28.58 -11.27
C ILE A 273 -10.02 27.43 -11.20
N GLU A 274 -9.49 26.26 -10.89
CA GLU A 274 -10.19 25.00 -11.01
C GLU A 274 -10.15 24.25 -9.68
N GLN A 275 -11.27 23.66 -9.31
CA GLN A 275 -11.38 22.79 -8.14
C GLN A 275 -11.24 21.33 -8.58
N VAL A 276 -10.29 20.64 -7.95
CA VAL A 276 -10.07 19.21 -8.13
C VAL A 276 -10.94 18.45 -7.12
N HIS A 277 -11.75 17.53 -7.63
CA HIS A 277 -12.62 16.66 -6.83
C HIS A 277 -12.12 15.22 -6.92
N ASN A 278 -11.54 14.68 -5.85
CA ASN A 278 -11.07 13.30 -5.81
C ASN A 278 -11.47 12.67 -4.48
N SER A 279 -12.56 11.90 -4.49
CA SER A 279 -13.17 11.35 -3.28
C SER A 279 -12.25 10.38 -2.52
N GLU A 280 -11.38 9.64 -3.23
CA GLU A 280 -10.44 8.74 -2.57
C GLU A 280 -9.35 9.52 -1.83
N LEU A 281 -8.79 10.56 -2.47
CA LEU A 281 -7.83 11.45 -1.82
C LEU A 281 -8.47 12.22 -0.66
N ASP A 282 -9.73 12.64 -0.79
CA ASP A 282 -10.46 13.28 0.30
C ASP A 282 -10.63 12.36 1.51
N ILE A 283 -10.95 11.08 1.30
CA ILE A 283 -11.04 10.08 2.37
C ILE A 283 -9.69 9.88 3.05
N VAL A 284 -8.60 9.77 2.27
CA VAL A 284 -7.25 9.62 2.81
C VAL A 284 -6.85 10.84 3.63
N TYR A 285 -7.06 12.04 3.08
CA TYR A 285 -6.78 13.30 3.75
C TYR A 285 -7.54 13.43 5.07
N ALA A 286 -8.87 13.21 5.05
CA ALA A 286 -9.71 13.29 6.24
C ALA A 286 -9.30 12.27 7.31
N SER A 287 -8.91 11.06 6.89
CA SER A 287 -8.44 10.02 7.81
C SER A 287 -7.12 10.41 8.47
N MET A 288 -6.15 10.92 7.69
CA MET A 288 -4.88 11.42 8.22
C MET A 288 -5.07 12.64 9.14
N LYS A 289 -5.94 13.58 8.76
CA LYS A 289 -6.29 14.72 9.60
C LYS A 289 -6.83 14.26 10.95
N LYS A 290 -7.72 13.27 10.98
CA LYS A 290 -8.26 12.69 12.22
C LYS A 290 -7.16 12.07 13.08
N ILE A 291 -6.23 11.34 12.46
CA ILE A 291 -5.09 10.75 13.16
C ILE A 291 -4.24 11.83 13.84
N ILE A 292 -3.85 12.87 13.08
CA ILE A 292 -3.03 13.99 13.60
C ILE A 292 -3.78 14.73 14.70
N THR A 293 -5.07 15.03 14.47
CA THR A 293 -5.95 15.67 15.46
C THR A 293 -5.90 14.94 16.80
N ASN A 294 -6.09 13.61 16.81
CA ASN A 294 -6.07 12.83 18.03
C ASN A 294 -4.70 12.76 18.72
N ALA A 295 -3.61 13.00 17.99
CA ALA A 295 -2.25 12.99 18.52
C ALA A 295 -1.81 14.37 19.05
N CYS A 296 -2.49 15.45 18.68
CA CYS A 296 -2.15 16.81 19.10
C CYS A 296 -2.80 17.13 20.48
N PRO A 297 -2.06 17.78 21.42
CA PRO A 297 -2.56 18.09 22.77
C PRO A 297 -3.91 18.82 22.83
N ASP A 298 -4.21 19.67 21.85
CA ASP A 298 -5.43 20.48 21.79
C ASP A 298 -6.43 20.00 20.72
N HIS A 299 -6.25 18.79 20.19
CA HIS A 299 -7.05 18.29 19.06
C HIS A 299 -7.06 19.25 17.87
N ASN A 300 -5.95 19.95 17.64
CA ASN A 300 -5.79 20.88 16.53
C ASN A 300 -4.70 20.35 15.58
N PRO A 301 -5.07 19.89 14.37
CA PRO A 301 -4.10 19.39 13.40
C PRO A 301 -3.28 20.50 12.73
N ASN A 302 -3.53 21.78 13.04
CA ASN A 302 -2.88 22.94 12.41
C ASN A 302 -3.00 22.89 10.87
N GLU A 303 -4.22 22.65 10.37
CA GLU A 303 -4.54 22.66 8.94
C GLU A 303 -4.30 24.05 8.34
N GLN A 304 -3.63 24.12 7.18
CA GLN A 304 -3.25 25.38 6.55
C GLN A 304 -3.45 25.30 5.04
N PHE A 305 -3.95 26.41 4.48
CA PHE A 305 -4.08 26.54 3.04
C PHE A 305 -2.80 27.09 2.41
N LEU A 306 -2.13 26.28 1.59
CA LEU A 306 -0.80 26.60 1.07
C LEU A 306 -0.65 26.27 -0.42
N PHE A 307 0.20 27.03 -1.09
CA PHE A 307 0.53 26.86 -2.50
C PHE A 307 1.60 25.79 -2.70
N HIS A 308 1.51 25.05 -3.81
CA HIS A 308 2.54 24.12 -4.28
C HIS A 308 2.81 24.34 -5.76
N GLY A 309 4.05 24.69 -6.10
CA GLY A 309 4.51 24.77 -7.48
C GLY A 309 4.99 23.43 -8.00
N ILE A 310 4.62 23.10 -9.24
CA ILE A 310 5.03 21.86 -9.89
C ILE A 310 5.26 22.05 -11.39
N HIS A 311 5.99 21.11 -12.00
CA HIS A 311 6.05 20.96 -13.43
C HIS A 311 4.69 20.49 -14.00
N THR A 312 4.20 21.12 -15.06
CA THR A 312 2.85 20.88 -15.61
C THR A 312 2.61 19.41 -15.98
N ASP A 313 3.61 18.71 -16.50
CA ASP A 313 3.57 17.28 -16.84
C ASP A 313 3.27 16.35 -15.63
N LYS A 314 3.56 16.79 -14.40
CA LYS A 314 3.33 16.05 -13.16
C LYS A 314 2.03 16.42 -12.47
N ALA A 315 1.37 17.50 -12.89
CA ALA A 315 0.14 17.98 -12.23
C ALA A 315 -0.96 16.92 -12.25
N LYS A 316 -1.16 16.25 -13.40
CA LYS A 316 -2.12 15.16 -13.54
C LYS A 316 -1.86 14.03 -12.55
N LYS A 317 -0.59 13.67 -12.33
CA LYS A 317 -0.23 12.61 -11.39
C LYS A 317 -0.57 12.97 -9.94
N ILE A 318 -0.42 14.23 -9.53
CA ILE A 318 -0.89 14.70 -8.21
C ILE A 318 -2.41 14.62 -8.10
N MET A 319 -3.15 15.06 -9.12
CA MET A 319 -4.62 14.99 -9.08
C MET A 319 -5.15 13.55 -9.00
N GLU A 320 -4.44 12.59 -9.58
CA GLU A 320 -4.79 11.17 -9.56
C GLU A 320 -4.34 10.46 -8.27
N GLN A 321 -3.10 10.71 -7.83
CA GLN A 321 -2.42 9.86 -6.84
C GLN A 321 -2.13 10.59 -5.52
N GLY A 322 -2.37 11.90 -5.47
CA GLY A 322 -1.98 12.76 -4.35
C GLY A 322 -0.49 13.08 -4.34
N PHE A 323 -0.04 13.64 -3.21
CA PHE A 323 1.38 13.94 -2.98
C PHE A 323 2.12 12.64 -2.60
N ASP A 324 3.13 12.26 -3.39
CA ASP A 324 3.95 11.07 -3.18
C ASP A 324 5.44 11.44 -3.18
N TYR A 325 6.22 10.86 -2.25
CA TYR A 325 7.67 11.08 -2.14
C TYR A 325 8.42 10.87 -3.46
N GLY A 326 7.94 9.98 -4.34
CA GLY A 326 8.53 9.75 -5.66
C GLY A 326 8.39 10.89 -6.67
N LEU A 327 7.55 11.91 -6.39
CA LEU A 327 7.36 13.08 -7.26
C LEU A 327 8.32 14.23 -6.97
N PHE A 328 8.87 14.26 -5.75
CA PHE A 328 9.59 15.43 -5.23
C PHE A 328 11.11 15.23 -5.26
N LYS A 329 11.83 16.35 -5.27
CA LYS A 329 13.29 16.31 -5.19
C LYS A 329 13.72 15.66 -3.88
N THR A 330 14.56 14.64 -3.99
CA THR A 330 15.43 14.26 -2.87
C THR A 330 16.41 15.42 -2.66
N HIS A 331 16.71 15.78 -1.41
CA HIS A 331 17.63 16.85 -0.99
C HIS A 331 17.04 18.28 -0.94
N GLY A 332 15.80 18.45 -0.48
CA GLY A 332 15.33 19.76 -0.04
C GLY A 332 16.04 20.22 1.26
N GLN A 333 16.12 21.54 1.49
CA GLN A 333 16.85 22.10 2.64
C GLN A 333 16.31 21.64 4.01
N LEU A 334 15.01 21.31 4.09
CA LEU A 334 14.33 20.86 5.30
C LEU A 334 14.04 19.35 5.28
N GLY A 335 14.67 18.61 4.38
CA GLY A 335 14.49 17.18 4.21
C GLY A 335 13.75 16.79 2.93
N ASN A 336 13.45 15.49 2.82
CA ASN A 336 12.79 14.91 1.66
C ASN A 336 11.27 14.96 1.85
N GLY A 337 10.54 15.64 0.97
CA GLY A 337 9.08 15.74 1.06
C GLY A 337 8.48 16.70 0.03
N ALA A 338 7.15 16.85 0.10
CA ALA A 338 6.43 17.90 -0.60
C ALA A 338 6.59 19.22 0.15
N TYR A 339 6.93 20.29 -0.59
CA TYR A 339 7.09 21.62 -0.03
C TYR A 339 5.89 22.48 -0.38
N PHE A 340 5.41 23.24 0.58
CA PHE A 340 4.28 24.15 0.43
C PHE A 340 4.68 25.54 0.91
N ALA A 341 4.08 26.58 0.33
CA ALA A 341 4.35 27.97 0.69
C ALA A 341 3.05 28.74 0.90
N ASP A 342 3.02 29.58 1.92
CA ASP A 342 1.97 30.58 2.14
C ASP A 342 2.01 31.69 1.08
N ASN A 343 3.20 31.96 0.55
CA ASN A 343 3.44 32.91 -0.54
C ASN A 343 3.42 32.22 -1.92
N ALA A 344 2.43 32.58 -2.74
CA ALA A 344 2.29 32.06 -4.10
C ALA A 344 3.51 32.37 -5.00
N GLN A 345 4.19 33.53 -4.80
CA GLN A 345 5.42 33.86 -5.53
C GLN A 345 6.50 32.82 -5.28
N LYS A 346 6.63 32.32 -4.05
CA LYS A 346 7.64 31.31 -3.73
C LYS A 346 7.33 30.00 -4.45
N SER A 347 6.07 29.57 -4.46
CA SER A 347 5.64 28.39 -5.23
C SER A 347 5.82 28.58 -6.74
N HIS A 348 5.64 29.79 -7.26
CA HIS A 348 5.84 30.09 -8.68
C HIS A 348 7.25 29.75 -9.18
N GLU A 349 8.28 30.00 -8.38
CA GLU A 349 9.68 29.65 -8.69
C GLU A 349 9.89 28.15 -9.00
N TYR A 350 8.99 27.29 -8.52
CA TYR A 350 9.03 25.84 -8.71
C TYR A 350 8.01 25.34 -9.74
N THR A 351 7.22 26.25 -10.31
CA THR A 351 6.42 25.92 -11.49
C THR A 351 7.30 25.85 -12.72
N LEU A 352 7.03 24.91 -13.60
CA LEU A 352 7.68 24.81 -14.90
C LEU A 352 6.63 24.39 -15.93
N PRO A 353 6.51 25.10 -17.07
CA PRO A 353 5.58 24.73 -18.10
C PRO A 353 6.00 23.42 -18.77
N ALA A 354 5.09 22.80 -19.52
CA ALA A 354 5.45 21.68 -20.40
C ALA A 354 6.29 22.17 -21.60
N ASP A 355 6.98 21.25 -22.27
CA ASP A 355 7.76 21.57 -23.48
C ASP A 355 6.87 22.26 -24.53
N ASN A 356 7.32 23.41 -25.02
CA ASN A 356 6.60 24.26 -25.98
C ASN A 356 5.28 24.89 -25.47
N ASP A 357 5.07 24.96 -24.15
CA ASP A 357 3.98 25.71 -23.52
C ASP A 357 4.53 26.82 -22.62
N THR A 358 3.72 27.85 -22.36
CA THR A 358 4.02 28.90 -21.35
C THR A 358 3.12 28.77 -20.12
N THR A 359 2.11 27.91 -20.19
CA THR A 359 1.13 27.66 -19.14
C THR A 359 1.76 26.91 -17.97
N ARG A 360 1.57 27.46 -16.78
CA ARG A 360 2.07 26.92 -15.51
C ARG A 360 0.89 26.52 -14.65
N ILE A 361 1.00 25.37 -14.00
CA ILE A 361 0.03 24.90 -13.01
C ILE A 361 0.60 25.06 -11.61
N MET A 362 -0.21 25.58 -10.70
CA MET A 362 0.08 25.66 -9.27
C MET A 362 -1.12 25.15 -8.49
N PHE A 363 -0.88 24.34 -7.46
CA PHE A 363 -1.94 23.88 -6.56
C PHE A 363 -2.10 24.82 -5.38
N TYR A 364 -3.34 25.12 -5.00
CA TYR A 364 -3.67 25.69 -3.69
C TYR A 364 -4.35 24.59 -2.87
N ASN A 365 -3.67 24.14 -1.83
CA ASN A 365 -4.01 22.93 -1.07
C ASN A 365 -4.65 23.31 0.25
N LYS A 366 -5.49 22.43 0.78
CA LYS A 366 -6.04 22.48 2.14
C LYS A 366 -5.16 21.69 3.10
#